data_AF-A0A4Y2FXI8-F1
#
_entry.id   AF-A0A4Y2FXI8-F1
#
_cell.length_a   1.000
_cell.length_b   1.000
_cell.length_c   1.000
_cell.angle_alpha   90.00
_cell.angle_beta   90.00
_cell.angle_gamma   90.00
#
_symmetry.space_group_name_H-M   'P 1'
#
loop_
_entity.id
_entity.type
_entity.pdbx_description
1 polymer ?
#
loop_
_entity_poly.entity_id
_entity_poly.type
_entity_poly.pdbx_seq_one_letter_code
_entity_poly.pdbx_strand_id
1 'polypeptide(L)'
;MDIEYEYSGHCELPLPWNRTLSKLKSDVEKKTGFEYNFVLLNFYESGQANIGAHKDDEPSLDQSVDIATLSFGTCRDMIFSKKECKSVRLALEAGSLLLMHDQKEWTHAIPLSLV
;
A
#
# COMPACT_ATOMS: atom_id res chain seq x y z
N MET A 1 9.28 -18.66 -8.37
CA MET A 1 8.69 -18.74 -7.02
C MET A 1 7.35 -18.08 -7.13
N ASP A 2 6.29 -18.87 -6.99
CA ASP A 2 4.93 -18.37 -7.00
C ASP A 2 4.71 -17.68 -5.65
N ILE A 3 4.48 -16.36 -5.67
CA ILE A 3 4.15 -15.58 -4.49
C ILE A 3 2.64 -15.73 -4.31
N GLU A 4 2.20 -16.51 -3.34
CA GLU A 4 0.78 -16.56 -2.98
C GLU A 4 0.49 -15.38 -2.03
N TYR A 5 -0.46 -14.54 -2.42
CA TYR A 5 -1.00 -13.49 -1.57
C TYR A 5 -2.41 -13.89 -1.15
N GLU A 6 -2.62 -14.01 0.17
CA GLU A 6 -3.93 -14.30 0.74
C GLU A 6 -4.48 -13.02 1.37
N TYR A 7 -5.60 -12.54 0.83
CA TYR A 7 -6.34 -11.44 1.45
C TYR A 7 -7.79 -11.84 1.64
N SER A 8 -8.27 -11.79 2.89
CA SER A 8 -9.67 -12.06 3.24
C SER A 8 -10.22 -13.41 2.69
N GLY A 9 -9.39 -14.46 2.72
CA GLY A 9 -9.74 -15.79 2.23
C GLY A 9 -9.78 -15.95 0.70
N HIS A 10 -9.31 -14.96 -0.05
CA HIS A 10 -9.10 -15.03 -1.49
C HIS A 10 -7.61 -15.25 -1.76
N CYS A 11 -7.27 -16.44 -2.27
CA CYS A 11 -5.95 -16.71 -2.86
C CYS A 11 -6.04 -16.49 -4.36
N GLU A 12 -5.38 -15.44 -4.84
CA GLU A 12 -5.19 -15.22 -6.27
C GLU A 12 -3.70 -15.36 -6.60
N LEU A 13 -3.42 -16.03 -7.72
CA LEU A 13 -2.07 -16.06 -8.26
C LEU A 13 -1.74 -14.69 -8.85
N PRO A 14 -0.57 -14.11 -8.51
CA PRO A 14 -0.18 -12.83 -9.07
C PRO A 14 -0.01 -12.95 -10.58
N LEU A 15 -0.48 -11.92 -11.28
CA LEU A 15 -0.24 -11.80 -12.70
C LEU A 15 1.22 -11.39 -12.97
N PRO A 16 1.81 -11.81 -14.11
CA PRO A 16 3.13 -11.32 -14.52
C PRO A 16 3.17 -9.79 -14.62
N TRP A 17 4.31 -9.22 -14.25
CA TRP A 17 4.56 -7.79 -14.38
C TRP A 17 4.40 -7.34 -15.85
N ASN A 18 3.47 -6.42 -16.09
CA ASN A 18 3.35 -5.76 -17.39
C ASN A 18 4.38 -4.62 -17.52
N ARG A 19 4.56 -4.11 -18.75
CA ARG A 19 5.55 -3.06 -19.05
C ARG A 19 5.40 -1.82 -18.15
N THR A 20 4.17 -1.38 -17.89
CA THR A 20 3.89 -0.20 -17.08
C THR A 20 4.30 -0.42 -15.63
N LEU A 21 3.89 -1.54 -15.04
CA LEU A 21 4.22 -1.88 -13.66
C LEU A 21 5.74 -2.13 -13.50
N SER A 22 6.41 -2.77 -14.47
CA SER A 22 7.86 -2.92 -14.46
C SER A 22 8.60 -1.58 -14.49
N LYS A 23 8.10 -0.61 -15.25
CA LYS A 23 8.66 0.75 -15.30
C LYS A 23 8.51 1.43 -13.93
N LEU A 24 7.31 1.41 -13.36
CA LEU A 24 7.02 1.98 -12.04
C LEU A 24 7.87 1.34 -10.95
N LYS A 25 7.93 0.00 -10.92
CA LYS A 25 8.80 -0.77 -10.04
C LYS A 25 10.25 -0.27 -10.11
N SER A 26 10.83 -0.23 -11.31
CA SER A 26 12.22 0.23 -11.47
C SER A 26 12.44 1.67 -11.00
N ASP A 27 11.48 2.56 -11.23
CA ASP A 27 11.58 3.96 -10.82
C ASP A 27 11.44 4.12 -9.30
N VAL A 28 10.61 3.30 -8.64
CA VAL A 28 10.49 3.24 -7.17
C VAL A 28 11.75 2.63 -6.56
N GLU A 29 12.23 1.48 -7.03
CA GLU A 29 13.45 0.83 -6.52
C GLU A 29 14.67 1.76 -6.56
N LYS A 30 14.82 2.53 -7.66
CA LYS A 30 15.88 3.55 -7.77
C LYS A 30 15.76 4.69 -6.75
N LYS A 31 14.53 5.07 -6.38
CA LYS A 31 14.27 6.17 -5.44
C LYS A 31 14.43 5.71 -3.99
N THR A 32 14.04 4.48 -3.69
CA THR A 32 13.96 3.97 -2.31
C THR A 32 15.22 3.19 -1.92
N GLY A 33 15.92 2.59 -2.89
CA GLY A 33 17.06 1.70 -2.65
C GLY A 33 16.65 0.28 -2.26
N PHE A 34 15.34 -0.02 -2.21
CA PHE A 34 14.81 -1.35 -1.96
C PHE A 34 14.48 -2.07 -3.28
N GLU A 35 14.40 -3.39 -3.23
CA GLU A 35 13.86 -4.23 -4.30
C GLU A 35 12.45 -4.69 -3.94
N TYR A 36 11.56 -4.72 -4.92
CA TYR A 36 10.18 -5.20 -4.76
C TYR A 36 9.97 -6.42 -5.65
N ASN A 37 9.12 -7.36 -5.23
CA ASN A 37 8.79 -8.55 -6.02
C ASN A 37 7.28 -8.73 -6.24
N PHE A 38 6.46 -7.94 -5.55
CA PHE A 38 5.01 -7.99 -5.56
C PHE A 38 4.41 -6.58 -5.60
N VAL A 39 3.20 -6.44 -6.13
CA VAL A 39 2.41 -5.21 -6.07
C VAL A 39 0.93 -5.54 -5.95
N LEU A 40 0.26 -4.89 -5.00
CA LEU A 40 -1.20 -4.91 -4.89
C LEU A 40 -1.76 -3.63 -5.53
N LEU A 41 -2.75 -3.78 -6.41
CA LEU A 41 -3.44 -2.64 -7.02
C LEU A 41 -4.79 -2.43 -6.34
N ASN A 42 -4.91 -1.33 -5.61
CA ASN A 42 -6.17 -0.91 -5.02
C ASN A 42 -6.86 0.12 -5.93
N PHE A 43 -8.04 -0.20 -6.44
CA PHE A 43 -8.86 0.71 -7.24
C PHE A 43 -10.06 1.20 -6.42
N TYR A 44 -10.06 2.49 -6.09
CA TYR A 44 -11.15 3.15 -5.39
C TYR A 44 -11.99 3.94 -6.40
N GLU A 45 -13.09 3.34 -6.87
CA GLU A 45 -13.95 3.94 -7.92
C GLU A 45 -14.51 5.31 -7.54
N SER A 46 -14.76 5.53 -6.24
CA SER A 46 -15.25 6.81 -5.71
C SER A 46 -14.79 7.01 -4.27
N GLY A 47 -15.12 8.17 -3.70
CA GLY A 47 -14.93 8.43 -2.27
C GLY A 47 -15.70 7.45 -1.35
N GLN A 48 -16.68 6.70 -1.85
CA GLN A 48 -17.38 5.67 -1.07
C GLN A 48 -16.60 4.36 -0.95
N ALA A 49 -15.61 4.13 -1.83
CA ALA A 49 -14.71 3.00 -1.69
C ALA A 49 -13.66 3.30 -0.60
N ASN A 50 -13.50 2.39 0.34
CA ASN A 50 -12.66 2.56 1.52
C ASN A 50 -11.99 1.22 1.89
N ILE A 51 -10.94 1.30 2.70
CA ILE A 51 -10.36 0.14 3.38
C ILE A 51 -10.28 0.47 4.87
N GLY A 52 -10.82 -0.42 5.69
CA GLY A 52 -10.83 -0.27 7.15
C GLY A 52 -9.44 -0.30 7.75
N ALA A 53 -9.34 0.00 9.05
CA ALA A 53 -8.06 -0.05 9.75
C ALA A 53 -7.50 -1.48 9.74
N HIS A 54 -6.30 -1.64 9.19
CA HIS A 54 -5.58 -2.91 9.10
C HIS A 54 -4.06 -2.68 9.23
N LYS A 55 -3.31 -3.78 9.21
CA LYS A 55 -1.85 -3.80 9.17
C LYS A 55 -1.43 -4.70 8.01
N ASP A 56 -0.28 -4.40 7.43
CA ASP A 56 0.40 -5.27 6.46
C ASP A 56 1.46 -6.09 7.21
N ASP A 57 1.02 -6.92 8.15
CA ASP A 57 1.87 -7.73 9.02
C ASP A 57 1.86 -9.22 8.68
N GLU A 58 1.52 -9.55 7.43
CA GLU A 58 1.50 -10.91 6.93
C GLU A 58 2.87 -11.58 7.07
N PRO A 59 2.93 -12.87 7.47
CA PRO A 59 4.19 -13.60 7.64
C PRO A 59 5.03 -13.72 6.36
N SER A 60 4.42 -13.57 5.19
CA SER A 60 5.09 -13.63 3.88
C SER A 60 5.84 -12.34 3.52
N LEU A 61 5.60 -11.24 4.23
CA LEU A 61 6.26 -9.96 4.00
C LEU A 61 7.60 -9.88 4.74
N ASP A 62 8.65 -9.44 4.04
CA ASP A 62 9.91 -9.06 4.67
C ASP A 62 9.75 -7.72 5.38
N GLN A 63 9.62 -7.78 6.70
CA GLN A 63 9.41 -6.62 7.56
C GLN A 63 10.65 -5.71 7.70
N SER A 64 11.79 -6.08 7.09
CA SER A 64 12.97 -5.21 6.97
C SER A 64 12.95 -4.31 5.74
N VAL A 65 12.00 -4.53 4.82
CA VAL A 65 11.80 -3.74 3.60
C VAL A 65 10.55 -2.87 3.76
N ASP A 66 10.68 -1.57 3.49
CA ASP A 66 9.56 -0.63 3.57
C ASP A 66 8.53 -0.88 2.47
N ILE A 67 7.24 -0.75 2.80
CA ILE A 67 6.16 -0.79 1.80
C ILE A 67 6.10 0.55 1.07
N ALA A 68 6.20 0.51 -0.26
CA ALA A 68 6.08 1.66 -1.13
C ALA A 68 4.65 1.79 -1.69
N THR A 69 3.95 2.85 -1.32
CA THR A 69 2.60 3.18 -1.81
C THR A 69 2.68 4.33 -2.81
N LEU A 70 2.31 4.06 -4.06
CA LEU A 70 2.22 5.05 -5.13
C LEU A 70 0.75 5.36 -5.42
N SER A 71 0.37 6.64 -5.42
CA SER A 71 -1.02 7.06 -5.58
C SER A 71 -1.24 7.79 -6.90
N PHE A 72 -2.39 7.53 -7.54
CA PHE A 72 -2.79 8.17 -8.80
C PHE A 72 -4.26 8.57 -8.73
N GLY A 73 -4.64 9.62 -9.46
CA GLY A 73 -6.02 10.10 -9.52
C GLY A 73 -6.37 11.06 -8.38
N THR A 74 -7.59 10.98 -7.87
CA THR A 74 -8.11 11.90 -6.84
C THR A 74 -7.37 11.73 -5.52
N CYS A 75 -7.01 12.84 -4.88
CA CYS A 75 -6.38 12.84 -3.56
C CYS A 75 -7.25 12.11 -2.52
N ARG A 76 -6.63 11.24 -1.72
CA ARG A 76 -7.29 10.53 -0.62
C ARG A 76 -6.48 10.65 0.65
N ASP A 77 -7.16 10.72 1.78
CA ASP A 77 -6.47 10.68 3.06
C ASP A 77 -6.17 9.24 3.47
N MET A 78 -5.00 9.03 4.04
CA MET A 78 -4.62 7.83 4.76
C MET A 78 -4.47 8.18 6.24
N ILE A 79 -5.11 7.40 7.11
CA ILE A 79 -5.07 7.60 8.56
C ILE A 79 -4.21 6.51 9.18
N PHE A 80 -3.16 6.91 9.89
CA PHE A 80 -2.28 6.05 10.67
C PHE A 80 -2.63 6.14 12.16
N SER A 81 -2.71 5.01 12.84
CA SER A 81 -3.03 4.95 14.27
C SER A 81 -2.15 3.92 15.00
N LYS A 82 -1.73 4.27 16.21
CA LYS A 82 -1.00 3.39 17.14
C LYS A 82 -1.54 3.62 18.55
N LYS A 83 -1.58 2.55 19.36
CA LYS A 83 -2.05 2.63 20.75
C LYS A 83 -1.21 3.68 21.51
N GLU A 84 -1.86 4.47 22.36
CA GLU A 84 -1.21 5.52 23.19
C GLU A 84 -0.52 6.63 22.38
N CYS A 85 -0.72 6.68 21.06
CA CYS A 85 -0.24 7.74 20.17
C CYS A 85 -1.41 8.51 19.56
N LYS A 86 -1.18 9.77 19.17
CA LYS A 86 -2.16 10.53 18.38
C LYS A 86 -2.16 10.02 16.94
N SER A 87 -3.35 9.78 16.37
CA SER A 87 -3.47 9.41 14.96
C SER A 87 -2.95 10.51 14.03
N VAL A 88 -2.35 10.09 12.92
CA VAL A 88 -1.81 10.96 11.88
C VAL A 88 -2.65 10.81 10.62
N ARG A 89 -3.00 11.93 9.99
CA ARG A 89 -3.69 11.97 8.69
C ARG A 89 -2.72 12.49 7.65
N LEU A 90 -2.55 11.74 6.57
CA LEU A 90 -1.68 12.09 5.46
C LEU A 90 -2.49 12.12 4.17
N ALA A 91 -2.39 13.23 3.42
CA ALA A 91 -2.98 13.32 2.10
C ALA A 91 -2.09 12.58 1.08
N LEU A 92 -2.68 11.62 0.36
CA LEU A 92 -2.07 10.92 -0.76
C LEU A 92 -2.47 11.64 -2.05
N GLU A 93 -1.61 12.53 -2.51
CA GLU A 93 -1.82 13.31 -3.73
C GLU A 93 -1.54 12.49 -5.01
N ALA A 94 -2.03 12.97 -6.15
CA ALA A 94 -1.73 12.35 -7.43
C ALA A 94 -0.21 12.35 -7.70
N GLY A 95 0.37 11.17 -7.90
CA GLY A 95 1.81 10.98 -8.13
C GLY A 95 2.65 10.92 -6.87
N SER A 96 2.04 10.96 -5.66
CA SER A 96 2.79 10.85 -4.42
C SER A 96 3.32 9.43 -4.20
N LEU A 97 4.56 9.33 -3.70
CA LEU A 97 5.16 8.10 -3.19
C LEU A 97 5.31 8.19 -1.68
N LEU A 98 4.66 7.29 -0.96
CA LEU A 98 4.78 7.10 0.48
C LEU A 98 5.60 5.85 0.78
N LEU A 99 6.57 5.95 1.68
CA LEU A 99 7.25 4.81 2.29
C LEU A 99 6.71 4.59 3.70
N MET A 100 6.19 3.40 3.93
CA MET A 100 5.72 2.97 5.24
C MET A 100 6.76 2.04 5.85
N HIS A 101 7.19 2.38 7.07
CA HIS A 101 8.09 1.59 7.89
C HIS A 101 7.34 0.96 9.06
N ASP A 102 7.77 -0.22 9.49
CA ASP A 102 7.25 -0.92 10.69
C ASP A 102 5.74 -1.16 10.67
N GLN A 103 5.29 -2.12 9.84
CA GLN A 103 3.87 -2.46 9.66
C GLN A 103 3.24 -3.12 10.88
N LYS A 104 4.05 -3.58 11.85
CA LYS A 104 3.57 -4.32 13.02
C LYS A 104 2.96 -3.41 14.07
N GLU A 105 3.42 -2.17 14.16
CA GLU A 105 3.08 -1.30 15.28
C GLU A 105 1.95 -0.31 14.95
N TRP A 106 1.72 -0.04 13.67
CA TRP A 106 0.74 0.94 13.18
C TRP A 106 -0.36 0.27 12.38
N THR A 107 -1.60 0.68 12.62
CA THR A 107 -2.69 0.42 11.68
C THR A 107 -2.83 1.60 10.72
N HIS A 108 -3.31 1.31 9.51
CA HIS A 108 -3.65 2.33 8.53
C HIS A 108 -4.99 2.06 7.85
N ALA A 109 -5.63 3.13 7.36
CA ALA A 109 -6.93 3.07 6.70
C ALA A 109 -7.06 4.16 5.63
N ILE A 110 -7.84 3.88 4.58
CA ILE A 110 -8.35 4.89 3.64
C ILE A 110 -9.84 5.05 3.93
N PRO A 111 -10.29 6.09 4.63
CA PRO A 111 -11.69 6.27 5.02
C PRO A 111 -12.56 6.72 3.83
N LEU A 112 -13.87 6.70 4.04
CA LEU A 112 -14.82 7.33 3.12
C LEU A 112 -14.47 8.81 2.91
N SER A 113 -14.49 9.23 1.65
CA SER A 113 -14.37 10.62 1.22
C SER A 113 -15.71 11.08 0.64
N LEU A 114 -16.09 12.31 0.98
CA LEU A 114 -17.27 12.98 0.38
C LEU A 114 -16.94 13.64 -0.96
N VAL A 115 -15.66 13.73 -1.30
CA VAL A 115 -15.14 14.16 -2.61
C VAL A 115 -15.12 12.99 -3.57
#